data_AF-A0A498STB5-F1
#
_entry.id   AF-A0A498STB5-F1
#
_cell.length_a   1.000
_cell.length_b   1.000
_cell.length_c   1.000
_cell.angle_alpha   90.00
_cell.angle_beta   90.00
_cell.angle_gamma   90.00
#
_symmetry.space_group_name_H-M   'P 1'
#
loop_
_entity.id
_entity.type
_entity.pdbx_description
1 polymer ?
#
loop_
_entity_poly.entity_id
_entity_poly.type
_entity_poly.pdbx_seq_one_letter_code
_entity_poly.pdbx_strand_id
1 'polypeptide(L)'
;MEVIARVIDNFGCQCAYGLEGTNCEQLSRRKLFTDQSCGIHNEEEGIISLSTYPEARTGAIFCQWLIKSKPEKTIEFYINDLDLDDDNVPPDQPCN
;
A
#
# COMPACT_ATOMS: atom_id res chain seq x y z
N MET A 1 -6.41 2.74 15.27
CA MET A 1 -6.37 3.37 13.94
C MET A 1 -7.39 4.49 13.94
N GLU A 2 -6.96 5.71 14.23
CA GLU A 2 -7.84 6.88 14.22
C GLU A 2 -7.99 7.40 12.79
N VAL A 3 -9.23 7.49 12.32
CA VAL A 3 -9.56 8.21 11.10
C VAL A 3 -9.48 9.69 11.43
N ILE A 4 -8.43 10.37 10.96
CA ILE A 4 -8.27 11.81 11.14
C ILE A 4 -9.27 12.52 10.21
N ALA A 5 -10.46 12.82 10.73
CA ALA A 5 -11.43 13.67 10.04
C ALA A 5 -11.02 15.14 10.19
N ARG A 6 -10.58 15.78 9.10
CA ARG A 6 -10.42 17.25 9.06
C ARG A 6 -11.79 17.89 8.85
N VAL A 7 -12.23 18.68 9.83
CA VAL A 7 -13.51 19.42 9.80
C VAL A 7 -13.34 20.68 8.93
N ILE A 8 -14.00 20.70 7.78
CA ILE A 8 -14.17 21.88 6.91
C ILE A 8 -15.67 21.91 6.55
N ASP A 9 -16.27 23.09 6.43
CA ASP A 9 -17.72 23.46 6.33
C ASP A 9 -18.57 22.80 5.20
N ASN A 10 -18.46 21.48 5.04
CA ASN A 10 -19.31 20.55 4.30
C ASN A 10 -18.99 19.16 4.85
N PHE A 11 -19.83 18.62 5.74
CA PHE A 11 -19.58 17.35 6.45
C PHE A 11 -19.58 16.14 5.50
N GLY A 12 -18.44 15.90 4.86
CA GLY A 12 -18.16 14.69 4.10
C GLY A 12 -16.90 14.02 4.65
N CYS A 13 -17.00 12.74 5.02
CA CYS A 13 -15.82 11.92 5.24
C CYS A 13 -15.11 11.73 3.90
N GLN A 14 -13.82 12.05 3.84
CA GLN A 14 -12.98 11.74 2.69
C GLN A 14 -12.01 10.61 3.05
N CYS A 15 -11.83 9.67 2.13
CA CYS A 15 -10.84 8.61 2.31
C CYS A 15 -9.41 9.15 2.25
N ALA A 16 -8.53 8.53 3.03
CA ALA A 16 -7.10 8.76 2.90
C ALA A 16 -6.62 8.40 1.49
N TYR A 17 -5.54 9.02 1.06
CA TYR A 17 -4.95 8.77 -0.25
C TYR A 17 -4.68 7.28 -0.48
N GLY A 18 -5.02 6.77 -1.67
CA GLY A 18 -4.89 5.36 -2.01
C GLY A 18 -6.07 4.48 -1.59
N LEU A 19 -7.07 5.03 -0.88
CA LEU A 19 -8.27 4.32 -0.45
C LEU A 19 -9.54 4.89 -1.08
N GLU A 20 -10.55 4.04 -1.26
CA GLU A 20 -11.89 4.39 -1.75
C GLU A 20 -12.99 3.52 -1.12
N GLY A 21 -14.24 3.83 -1.47
CA GLY A 21 -15.44 3.13 -0.99
C GLY A 21 -16.07 3.81 0.24
N THR A 22 -17.27 3.36 0.60
CA THR A 22 -18.08 3.96 1.67
C THR A 22 -17.36 4.00 3.02
N ASN A 23 -16.54 2.99 3.31
CA ASN A 23 -15.76 2.88 4.54
C ASN A 23 -14.24 2.97 4.30
N CYS A 24 -13.80 3.44 3.13
CA CYS A 24 -12.38 3.55 2.78
C CYS A 24 -11.61 2.23 2.88
N GLU A 25 -12.28 1.12 2.59
CA GLU A 25 -11.75 -0.24 2.76
C GLU A 25 -11.25 -0.87 1.46
N GLN A 26 -11.28 -0.11 0.37
CA GLN A 26 -10.88 -0.56 -0.96
C GLN A 26 -9.67 0.24 -1.44
N LEU A 27 -8.83 -0.40 -2.25
CA LEU A 27 -7.65 0.21 -2.85
C LEU A 27 -8.04 0.96 -4.13
N SER A 28 -7.93 2.29 -4.12
CA SER A 28 -8.40 3.15 -5.23
C SER A 28 -7.61 2.97 -6.53
N ARG A 29 -6.38 2.47 -6.42
CA ARG A 29 -5.49 2.23 -7.55
C ARG A 29 -5.32 0.76 -7.91
N ARG A 30 -6.21 -0.12 -7.43
CA ARG A 30 -6.15 -1.57 -7.70
C ARG A 30 -6.05 -1.94 -9.19
N LYS A 31 -6.64 -1.10 -10.06
CA LYS A 31 -6.61 -1.30 -11.52
C LYS A 31 -5.23 -1.10 -12.14
N LEU A 32 -4.33 -0.42 -11.43
CA LEU A 32 -2.97 -0.15 -11.87
C LEU A 32 -1.98 -1.20 -11.35
N PHE A 33 -2.43 -2.19 -10.56
CA PHE A 33 -1.54 -3.20 -10.03
C PHE A 33 -0.94 -4.03 -11.16
N THR A 34 0.38 -4.19 -11.08
CA THR A 34 1.19 -4.90 -12.07
C THR A 34 1.73 -6.23 -11.54
N ASP A 35 1.48 -6.50 -10.25
CA ASP A 35 1.90 -7.72 -9.57
C ASP A 35 0.69 -8.33 -8.84
N GLN A 36 0.57 -9.66 -8.90
CA GLN A 36 -0.57 -10.41 -8.36
C GLN A 36 -0.56 -10.54 -6.82
N SER A 37 0.59 -10.31 -6.18
CA SER A 37 0.70 -10.29 -4.72
C SER A 37 0.04 -9.05 -4.10
N CYS A 38 -0.18 -7.99 -4.90
CA CYS A 38 -0.78 -6.73 -4.46
C CYS A 38 -2.26 -6.91 -4.12
N GLY A 39 -2.75 -6.13 -3.16
CA GLY A 39 -4.15 -6.20 -2.77
C GLY A 39 -4.36 -6.25 -1.27
N ILE A 40 -5.49 -6.84 -0.90
CA ILE A 40 -5.97 -6.87 0.48
C ILE A 40 -5.59 -8.22 1.10
N HIS A 41 -4.91 -8.15 2.25
CA HIS A 41 -4.53 -9.30 3.07
C HIS A 41 -5.30 -9.24 4.39
N ASN A 42 -5.94 -10.35 4.77
CA ASN A 42 -6.80 -10.45 5.96
C ASN A 42 -6.44 -11.65 6.85
N GLU A 43 -5.37 -12.35 6.51
CA GLU A 43 -4.83 -13.48 7.23
C GLU A 43 -4.30 -13.03 8.60
N GLU A 44 -4.39 -13.88 9.62
CA GLU A 44 -3.88 -13.54 10.96
C GLU A 44 -2.35 -13.51 11.02
N GLU A 45 -1.71 -14.28 10.14
CA GLU A 45 -0.26 -14.37 9.98
C GLU A 45 0.07 -14.70 8.51
N GLY A 46 1.26 -14.32 8.07
CA GLY A 46 1.71 -14.58 6.71
C GLY A 46 2.99 -13.84 6.33
N ILE A 47 3.47 -14.12 5.14
CA ILE A 47 4.58 -13.41 4.51
C ILE A 47 4.04 -12.76 3.25
N ILE A 48 4.33 -11.47 3.09
CA ILE A 48 3.96 -10.70 1.91
C ILE A 48 5.25 -10.30 1.21
N SER A 49 5.36 -10.64 -0.07
CA SER A 49 6.46 -10.28 -0.96
C SER A 49 5.91 -10.05 -2.36
N LEU A 50 6.67 -9.35 -3.21
CA LEU A 50 6.36 -9.30 -4.64
C LEU A 50 6.34 -10.72 -5.21
N SER A 51 5.50 -10.98 -6.21
CA SER A 51 5.42 -12.30 -6.86
C SER A 51 6.70 -12.67 -7.63
N THR A 52 7.55 -11.68 -7.89
CA THR A 52 8.85 -11.82 -8.56
C THR A 52 10.02 -11.97 -7.59
N TYR A 53 9.81 -11.77 -6.29
CA TYR A 53 10.88 -11.95 -5.32
C TYR A 53 11.17 -13.46 -5.12
N PRO A 54 12.45 -13.90 -5.06
CA PRO A 54 13.67 -13.09 -4.92
C PRO A 54 14.35 -12.71 -6.24
N GLU A 55 13.75 -13.02 -7.39
CA GLU A 55 14.34 -12.62 -8.67
C GLU A 55 14.30 -11.10 -8.88
N ALA A 56 15.34 -10.59 -9.54
CA ALA A 56 15.36 -9.21 -9.99
C ALA A 56 14.28 -9.00 -11.07
N ARG A 57 13.54 -7.90 -10.97
CA ARG A 57 12.48 -7.54 -11.90
C ARG A 57 12.97 -6.50 -12.90
N THR A 58 12.45 -6.55 -14.12
CA THR A 58 12.67 -5.50 -15.13
C THR A 58 11.45 -4.59 -15.22
N GLY A 59 11.64 -3.28 -15.04
CA GLY A 59 10.60 -2.26 -15.18
C GLY A 59 9.92 -1.87 -13.86
N ALA A 60 9.02 -0.89 -13.90
CA ALA A 60 8.35 -0.37 -12.72
C ALA A 60 7.15 -1.24 -12.29
N ILE A 61 7.02 -1.47 -10.99
CA ILE A 61 5.87 -2.12 -10.37
C ILE A 61 5.09 -1.04 -9.66
N PHE A 62 3.80 -0.98 -9.97
CA PHE A 62 2.84 -0.30 -9.14
C PHE A 62 2.14 -1.36 -8.27
N CYS A 63 2.37 -1.31 -6.96
CA CYS A 63 1.81 -2.24 -5.99
C CYS A 63 1.40 -1.53 -4.70
N GLN A 64 0.28 -1.96 -4.11
CA GLN A 64 -0.11 -1.55 -2.77
C GLN A 64 -0.70 -2.77 -2.04
N TRP A 65 -0.21 -3.02 -0.83
CA TRP A 65 -0.77 -4.00 0.09
C TRP A 65 -1.59 -3.29 1.16
N LEU A 66 -2.81 -3.79 1.41
CA LEU A 66 -3.67 -3.37 2.52
C LEU A 66 -3.82 -4.54 3.49
N ILE A 67 -3.14 -4.46 4.63
CA ILE A 67 -3.21 -5.48 5.68
C ILE A 67 -4.34 -5.09 6.64
N LYS A 68 -5.35 -5.96 6.78
CA LYS A 68 -6.51 -5.72 7.64
C LYS A 68 -6.48 -6.69 8.81
N SER A 69 -6.79 -6.16 9.99
CA SER A 69 -6.98 -6.94 11.21
C SER A 69 -8.24 -6.48 11.95
N LYS A 70 -8.70 -7.27 12.91
CA LYS A 70 -9.83 -6.91 13.77
C LYS A 70 -9.44 -5.72 14.67
N PRO A 71 -10.38 -4.85 15.06
CA PRO A 71 -10.08 -3.67 15.88
C PRO A 71 -9.38 -3.96 17.22
N GLU A 72 -9.59 -5.14 17.82
CA GLU A 72 -8.96 -5.52 19.09
C GLU A 72 -7.57 -6.15 18.94
N LYS A 73 -7.05 -6.26 17.72
CA LYS A 73 -5.76 -6.88 17.42
C LYS A 73 -4.71 -5.83 17.03
N THR A 74 -3.46 -6.15 17.31
CA THR A 74 -2.29 -5.38 16.86
C THR A 74 -1.64 -6.11 15.70
N ILE A 75 -1.28 -5.36 14.65
CA ILE A 75 -0.47 -5.89 13.54
C ILE A 75 1.00 -5.66 13.91
N GLU A 76 1.75 -6.74 13.99
CA GLU A 76 3.21 -6.72 14.12
C GLU A 76 3.82 -7.20 12.80
N PHE A 77 4.84 -6.51 12.31
CA PHE A 77 5.57 -6.92 11.12
C PHE A 77 7.06 -6.63 11.28
N TYR A 78 7.86 -7.39 10.55
CA TYR A 78 9.30 -7.18 10.42
C TYR A 78 9.67 -7.39 8.97
N ILE A 79 10.71 -6.68 8.53
CA ILE A 79 11.23 -6.78 7.17
C ILE A 79 12.32 -7.84 7.18
N ASN A 80 12.08 -8.95 6.48
CA ASN A 80 13.04 -10.04 6.35
C ASN A 80 14.19 -9.69 5.42
N ASP A 81 13.85 -9.13 4.27
CA ASP A 81 14.78 -8.70 3.24
C ASP A 81 14.21 -7.46 2.55
N LEU A 82 15.11 -6.56 2.15
CA LEU A 82 14.76 -5.32 1.47
C LEU A 82 15.85 -4.99 0.46
N ASP A 83 15.55 -5.26 -0.79
CA ASP A 83 16.32 -4.80 -1.94
C ASP A 83 15.51 -3.72 -2.67
N LEU A 84 16.08 -2.53 -2.75
CA LEU A 84 15.48 -1.39 -3.44
C LEU A 84 16.43 -1.01 -4.57
N ASP A 85 15.88 -0.84 -5.77
CA ASP A 85 16.63 -0.30 -6.90
C ASP A 85 17.24 1.05 -6.49
N ASP A 86 18.58 1.15 -6.50
CA ASP A 86 19.30 2.37 -6.19
C ASP A 86 19.24 3.33 -7.39
N ASP A 87 18.06 3.90 -7.61
CA ASP A 87 17.96 5.11 -8.42
C ASP A 87 18.38 6.28 -7.52
N ASN A 88 19.69 6.54 -7.43
CA ASN A 88 20.22 7.83 -6.98
C ASN A 88 19.70 8.93 -7.93
N VAL A 89 18.43 9.32 -7.80
CA VAL A 89 17.81 10.39 -8.57
C VAL A 89 18.39 11.71 -8.04
N PRO A 90 19.20 12.44 -8.83
CA PRO A 90 19.67 13.74 -8.43
C PRO A 90 18.48 14.67 -8.21
N PRO A 91 18.53 15.61 -7.24
CA PRO A 91 17.39 16.47 -6.89
C PRO A 91 16.81 17.27 -8.06
N ASP A 92 17.56 17.43 -9.16
CA ASP A 92 17.18 18.23 -10.32
C ASP A 92 16.59 17.41 -11.50
N GLN A 93 16.40 16.09 -11.34
CA GLN A 93 15.82 15.29 -12.42
C GLN A 93 14.28 15.29 -12.34
N PRO A 94 13.56 15.72 -13.40
CA PRO A 94 12.11 15.65 -13.42
C PRO A 94 11.66 14.19 -13.42
N CYS A 95 10.70 13.86 -12.55
CA CYS A 95 10.01 12.58 -12.58
C CYS A 95 9.22 12.48 -13.89
N ASN A 96 9.51 11.46 -14.70
CA ASN A 96 8.78 11.16 -15.93
C ASN A 96 7.34 10.71 -15.64
#